data_AF-A0A8H7NHN3-F1
#
_entry.id   AF-A0A8H7NHN3-F1
#
_cell.length_a   1.000
_cell.length_b   1.000
_cell.length_c   1.000
_cell.angle_alpha   90.00
_cell.angle_beta   90.00
_cell.angle_gamma   90.00
#
_symmetry.space_group_name_H-M   'P 1'
#
loop_
_entity.id
_entity.type
_entity.pdbx_description
1 polymer ?
#
loop_
_entity_poly.entity_id
_entity_poly.type
_entity_poly.pdbx_seq_one_letter_code
_entity_poly.pdbx_strand_id
1 'polypeptide(L)'
;MLSRAIPPPKKANLTPEYEVRLLLKPEIVLNPDHEPTSTVLSAFGMSPTSTLMNVQFLDTDSKDIYAAGWSVRIRKIENKSGIELTYKKRYNISSACIDTELTTANKDGFNADDGKYEAQVEWGILAQTLSISREKRQII
;
A
#
# COMPACT_ATOMS: atom_id res chain seq x y z
N MET A 1 17.40 -46.20 -9.27
CA MET A 1 16.33 -45.24 -9.64
C MET A 1 16.44 -44.04 -8.73
N LEU A 2 16.78 -42.86 -9.24
CA LEU A 2 16.72 -41.62 -8.47
C LEU A 2 15.26 -41.16 -8.45
N SER A 3 14.66 -41.14 -7.26
CA SER A 3 13.31 -40.60 -7.05
C SER A 3 13.31 -39.11 -7.41
N ARG A 4 12.56 -38.74 -8.45
CA ARG A 4 12.41 -37.36 -8.88
C ARG A 4 11.41 -36.72 -7.91
N ALA A 5 11.89 -35.87 -7.01
CA ALA A 5 11.01 -35.11 -6.13
C ALA A 5 10.04 -34.28 -6.99
N ILE A 6 8.73 -34.47 -6.78
CA ILE A 6 7.71 -33.65 -7.42
C ILE A 6 7.87 -32.25 -6.81
N PRO A 7 8.11 -31.20 -7.62
CA PRO A 7 8.18 -29.86 -7.09
C PRO A 7 6.85 -29.52 -6.41
N PRO A 8 6.86 -28.80 -5.28
CA PRO A 8 5.64 -28.40 -4.62
C PRO A 8 4.76 -27.62 -5.60
N PRO A 9 3.43 -27.73 -5.48
CA PRO A 9 2.51 -27.02 -6.36
C PRO A 9 2.79 -25.52 -6.32
N LYS A 10 2.76 -24.87 -7.50
CA LYS A 10 2.91 -23.42 -7.62
C LYS A 10 1.77 -22.76 -6.82
N LYS A 11 2.13 -21.97 -5.82
CA LYS A 11 1.15 -21.24 -5.01
C LYS A 11 0.42 -20.20 -5.86
N ALA A 12 -0.83 -19.94 -5.54
CA ALA A 12 -1.62 -18.93 -6.23
C ALA A 12 -1.11 -17.51 -5.90
N ASN A 13 -1.15 -16.61 -6.90
CA ASN A 13 -0.86 -15.19 -6.71
C ASN A 13 -1.97 -14.52 -5.89
N LEU A 14 -1.63 -13.44 -5.20
CA LEU A 14 -2.63 -12.57 -4.57
C LEU A 14 -3.50 -11.88 -5.63
N THR A 15 -4.75 -11.58 -5.27
CA THR A 15 -5.66 -10.78 -6.10
C THR A 15 -5.60 -9.32 -5.63
N PRO A 16 -5.16 -8.37 -6.47
CA PRO A 16 -5.02 -6.98 -6.05
C PRO A 16 -6.34 -6.20 -6.14
N GLU A 17 -6.51 -5.26 -5.22
CA GLU A 17 -7.42 -4.12 -5.39
C GLU A 17 -6.73 -2.98 -6.17
N TYR A 18 -7.46 -1.95 -6.57
CA TYR A 18 -6.94 -0.85 -7.38
C TYR A 18 -7.20 0.49 -6.70
N GLU A 19 -6.17 1.34 -6.66
CA GLU A 19 -6.24 2.70 -6.13
C GLU A 19 -5.70 3.68 -7.17
N VAL A 20 -6.49 4.69 -7.52
CA VAL A 20 -6.09 5.78 -8.42
C VAL A 20 -5.72 7.01 -7.59
N ARG A 21 -4.55 7.58 -7.86
CA ARG A 21 -4.04 8.77 -7.16
C ARG A 21 -3.95 9.97 -8.09
N LEU A 22 -4.62 11.04 -7.69
CA LEU A 22 -4.70 12.30 -8.43
C LEU A 22 -3.87 13.37 -7.71
N LEU A 23 -3.11 14.15 -8.48
CA LEU A 23 -2.50 15.40 -7.99
C LEU A 23 -3.43 16.55 -8.35
N LEU A 24 -3.99 17.22 -7.33
CA LEU A 24 -4.97 18.28 -7.50
C LEU A 24 -4.35 19.65 -7.24
N LYS A 25 -4.84 20.67 -7.93
CA LYS A 25 -4.42 22.07 -7.77
C LYS A 25 -5.06 22.67 -6.51
N PRO A 26 -4.28 23.04 -5.47
CA PRO A 26 -4.83 23.52 -4.20
C PRO A 26 -5.79 24.70 -4.35
N GLU A 27 -5.49 25.65 -5.24
CA GLU A 27 -6.29 26.85 -5.50
C GLU A 27 -7.67 26.55 -6.10
N ILE A 28 -7.88 25.32 -6.60
CA ILE A 28 -9.16 24.85 -7.15
C ILE A 28 -9.93 24.03 -6.11
N VAL A 29 -9.22 23.27 -5.27
CA VAL A 29 -9.83 22.22 -4.44
C VAL A 29 -9.93 22.57 -2.96
N LEU A 30 -9.21 23.59 -2.50
CA LEU A 30 -9.25 24.06 -1.11
C LEU A 30 -9.93 25.42 -0.99
N ASN A 31 -10.57 25.66 0.15
CA ASN A 31 -11.11 26.95 0.56
C ASN A 31 -10.03 27.82 1.27
N PRO A 32 -10.32 29.08 1.65
CA PRO A 32 -9.37 29.93 2.37
C PRO A 32 -8.89 29.37 3.72
N ASP A 33 -9.64 28.46 4.33
CA ASP A 33 -9.29 27.78 5.59
C ASP A 33 -8.42 26.52 5.36
N HIS A 34 -8.01 26.28 4.10
CA HIS A 34 -7.22 25.13 3.66
C HIS A 34 -7.94 23.77 3.78
N GLU A 35 -9.27 23.78 3.78
CA GLU A 35 -10.11 22.58 3.77
C GLU A 35 -10.68 22.28 2.38
N PRO A 36 -11.00 21.02 2.04
CA PRO A 36 -11.63 20.68 0.78
C PRO A 36 -12.96 21.44 0.56
N THR A 37 -13.17 21.98 -0.64
CA THR A 37 -14.43 22.66 -0.98
C THR A 37 -15.63 21.71 -0.94
N SER A 38 -16.83 22.24 -0.74
CA SER A 38 -18.08 21.45 -0.75
C SER A 38 -18.27 20.66 -2.04
N THR A 39 -17.85 21.21 -3.19
CA THR A 39 -17.85 20.51 -4.48
C THR A 39 -16.96 19.27 -4.45
N VAL A 40 -15.74 19.38 -3.91
CA VAL A 40 -14.81 18.25 -3.79
C VAL A 40 -15.35 17.20 -2.81
N LEU A 41 -15.83 17.63 -1.64
CA LEU A 41 -16.43 16.74 -0.65
C LEU A 41 -17.60 15.95 -1.26
N SER A 42 -18.47 16.62 -2.01
CA SER A 42 -19.64 15.98 -2.65
C SER A 42 -19.23 15.02 -3.77
N ALA A 43 -18.27 15.41 -4.61
CA ALA A 43 -17.82 14.59 -5.74
C ALA A 43 -17.19 13.26 -5.29
N PHE A 44 -16.50 13.25 -4.15
CA PHE A 44 -15.83 12.07 -3.61
C PHE A 44 -16.57 11.42 -2.43
N GLY A 45 -17.74 11.92 -2.03
CA GLY A 45 -18.50 11.41 -0.89
C GLY A 45 -17.72 11.46 0.43
N MET A 46 -16.90 12.50 0.63
CA MET A 46 -16.01 12.65 1.78
C MET A 46 -16.74 13.25 2.99
N SER A 47 -16.28 12.89 4.20
CA SER A 47 -16.70 13.57 5.43
C SER A 47 -16.19 15.02 5.42
N PRO A 48 -17.00 16.00 5.90
CA PRO A 48 -16.53 17.37 6.08
C PRO A 48 -15.55 17.50 7.26
N THR A 49 -15.50 16.51 8.14
CA THR A 49 -14.55 16.50 9.26
C THR A 49 -13.25 15.84 8.86
N SER A 50 -12.14 16.50 9.16
CA SER A 50 -10.81 15.91 9.01
C SER A 50 -10.56 14.86 10.10
N THR A 51 -9.73 13.87 9.78
CA THR A 51 -9.19 12.91 10.76
C THR A 51 -7.70 13.11 10.88
N LEU A 52 -7.23 13.56 12.04
CA LEU A 52 -5.81 13.75 12.29
C LEU A 52 -5.08 12.41 12.46
N MET A 53 -3.89 12.31 11.87
CA MET A 53 -3.02 11.16 12.04
C MET A 53 -1.56 11.56 12.10
N ASN A 54 -0.80 10.91 12.99
CA ASN A 54 0.65 10.96 13.01
C ASN A 54 1.20 9.70 12.33
N VAL A 55 2.21 9.89 11.47
CA VAL A 55 2.87 8.80 10.75
C VAL A 55 4.38 8.92 10.95
N GLN A 56 5.00 7.87 11.46
CA GLN A 56 6.44 7.73 11.54
C GLN A 56 6.89 6.64 10.58
N PHE A 57 7.76 6.98 9.63
CA PHE A 57 8.42 6.00 8.77
C PHE A 57 9.70 5.49 9.45
N LEU A 58 9.93 4.18 9.37
CA LEU A 58 11.08 3.51 9.96
C LEU A 58 12.04 3.11 8.85
N ASP A 59 13.30 3.53 8.99
CA ASP A 59 14.39 3.16 8.10
C ASP A 59 15.73 3.21 8.85
N THR A 60 16.78 2.78 8.17
CA THR A 60 18.18 3.01 8.55
C THR A 60 18.63 4.42 8.17
N ASP A 61 19.74 4.89 8.73
CA ASP A 61 20.37 6.16 8.33
C ASP A 61 20.68 6.21 6.82
N SER A 62 21.01 5.05 6.23
CA SER A 62 21.32 4.87 4.81
C SER A 62 20.10 4.65 3.91
N LYS A 63 18.89 4.59 4.48
CA LYS A 63 17.63 4.32 3.76
C LYS A 63 17.57 2.94 3.08
N ASP A 64 18.26 1.96 3.64
CA ASP A 64 18.35 0.61 3.09
C ASP A 64 16.98 -0.08 2.95
N ILE A 65 16.04 0.19 3.85
CA ILE A 65 14.69 -0.39 3.80
C ILE A 65 13.93 0.17 2.60
N TYR A 66 13.95 1.49 2.42
CA TYR A 66 13.37 2.14 1.25
C TYR A 66 14.04 1.70 -0.06
N ALA A 67 15.37 1.63 -0.10
CA ALA A 67 16.11 1.18 -1.27
C ALA A 67 15.77 -0.28 -1.63
N ALA A 68 15.50 -1.11 -0.63
CA ALA A 68 14.98 -2.47 -0.81
C ALA A 68 13.49 -2.51 -1.20
N GLY A 69 12.84 -1.38 -1.49
CA GLY A 69 11.45 -1.29 -1.94
C GLY A 69 10.42 -1.45 -0.80
N TRP A 70 10.84 -1.35 0.45
CA TRP A 70 9.97 -1.45 1.61
C TRP A 70 9.59 -0.07 2.16
N SER A 71 8.43 0.00 2.79
CA SER A 71 7.97 1.14 3.55
C SER A 71 7.34 0.63 4.83
N VAL A 72 8.07 0.78 5.93
CA VAL A 72 7.63 0.40 7.26
C VAL A 72 7.20 1.65 7.99
N ARG A 73 6.02 1.64 8.60
CA ARG A 73 5.49 2.81 9.29
C ARG A 73 4.70 2.45 10.53
N ILE A 74 4.77 3.34 11.52
CA ILE A 74 3.86 3.40 12.67
C ILE A 74 2.88 4.54 12.43
N ARG A 75 1.59 4.30 12.64
CA ARG A 75 0.54 5.30 12.54
C ARG A 75 -0.28 5.37 13.82
N LYS A 76 -0.52 6.60 14.30
CA LYS A 76 -1.49 6.90 15.35
C LYS A 76 -2.60 7.77 14.75
N ILE A 77 -3.82 7.26 14.76
CA ILE A 77 -5.00 7.99 14.28
C ILE A 77 -5.71 8.55 15.51
N GLU A 78 -6.15 9.80 15.45
CA GLU A 78 -6.96 10.39 16.52
C GLU A 78 -8.23 9.56 16.77
N ASN A 79 -8.70 9.57 18.02
CA ASN A 79 -9.91 8.85 18.43
C ASN A 79 -9.88 7.30 18.22
N LYS A 80 -8.76 6.72 17.78
CA LYS A 80 -8.54 5.26 17.76
C LYS A 80 -7.62 4.85 18.90
N SER A 81 -7.95 3.77 19.60
CA SER A 81 -7.05 3.17 20.59
C SER A 81 -5.87 2.49 19.89
N GLY A 82 -4.70 2.49 20.55
CA GLY A 82 -3.52 1.82 20.02
C GLY A 82 -2.80 2.53 18.86
N ILE A 83 -1.92 1.77 18.19
CA ILE A 83 -1.13 2.16 17.02
C ILE A 83 -1.23 1.09 15.92
N GLU A 84 -1.07 1.51 14.68
CA GLU A 84 -1.01 0.66 13.49
C GLU A 84 0.44 0.55 13.02
N LEU A 85 0.98 -0.67 12.94
CA LEU A 85 2.26 -0.97 12.33
C LEU A 85 2.02 -1.59 10.95
N THR A 86 2.42 -0.90 9.89
CA THR A 86 2.30 -1.37 8.51
C THR A 86 3.66 -1.71 7.93
N TYR A 87 3.78 -2.88 7.31
CA TYR A 87 4.88 -3.24 6.41
C TYR A 87 4.34 -3.25 4.98
N LYS A 88 4.88 -2.43 4.09
CA LYS A 88 4.45 -2.35 2.69
C LYS A 88 5.62 -2.55 1.74
N LYS A 89 5.61 -3.62 0.95
CA LYS A 89 6.58 -3.89 -0.13
C LYS A 89 6.03 -3.37 -1.45
N ARG A 90 6.88 -2.75 -2.27
CA ARG A 90 6.51 -2.21 -3.59
C ARG A 90 7.28 -2.89 -4.71
N TYR A 91 6.57 -3.11 -5.82
CA TYR A 91 7.04 -3.65 -7.08
C TYR A 91 6.63 -2.67 -8.19
N ASN A 92 7.61 -2.14 -8.92
CA ASN A 92 7.32 -1.24 -10.03
C ASN A 92 6.70 -2.04 -11.17
N ILE A 93 5.52 -1.63 -11.64
CA ILE A 93 4.90 -2.27 -12.80
C ILE A 93 5.48 -1.62 -14.05
N SER A 94 6.40 -2.31 -14.72
CA SER A 94 6.84 -1.94 -16.07
C SER A 94 5.83 -2.42 -17.11
N SER A 95 5.63 -1.62 -18.18
CA SER A 95 4.83 -2.02 -19.35
C SER A 95 3.41 -2.53 -19.05
N ALA A 96 2.78 -2.05 -17.97
CA ALA A 96 1.42 -2.40 -17.53
C ALA A 96 1.16 -3.91 -17.27
N CYS A 97 2.20 -4.74 -17.08
CA CYS A 97 2.04 -6.18 -16.86
C CYS A 97 1.98 -6.52 -15.36
N ILE A 98 0.80 -6.41 -14.76
CA ILE A 98 0.56 -6.68 -13.33
C ILE A 98 0.91 -8.14 -12.95
N ASP A 99 0.61 -9.11 -13.83
CA ASP A 99 0.85 -10.54 -13.58
C ASP A 99 2.32 -10.89 -13.37
N THR A 100 3.23 -10.14 -14.00
CA THR A 100 4.68 -10.30 -13.82
C THR A 100 5.06 -9.95 -12.39
N GLU A 101 4.60 -8.80 -11.90
CA GLU A 101 4.92 -8.36 -10.54
C GLU A 101 4.21 -9.20 -9.47
N LEU A 102 2.98 -9.66 -9.72
CA LEU A 102 2.31 -10.63 -8.84
C LEU A 102 3.09 -11.95 -8.75
N THR A 103 3.67 -12.40 -9.86
CA THR A 103 4.51 -13.61 -9.89
C THR A 103 5.83 -13.39 -9.15
N THR A 104 6.43 -12.20 -9.25
CA THR A 104 7.62 -11.83 -8.46
C THR A 104 7.30 -11.80 -6.97
N ALA A 105 6.21 -11.14 -6.56
CA ALA A 105 5.76 -11.11 -5.17
C ALA A 105 5.51 -12.52 -4.61
N ASN A 106 4.93 -13.42 -5.41
CA ASN A 106 4.74 -14.82 -5.03
C ASN A 106 6.06 -15.54 -4.74
N LYS A 107 7.08 -15.35 -5.60
CA LYS A 107 8.43 -15.90 -5.40
C LYS A 107 9.11 -15.34 -4.15
N ASP A 108 8.84 -14.08 -3.80
CA ASP A 108 9.32 -13.45 -2.57
C ASP A 108 8.56 -13.91 -1.31
N GLY A 109 7.54 -14.77 -1.48
CA GLY A 109 6.76 -15.36 -0.39
C GLY A 109 5.38 -14.75 -0.17
N PHE A 110 4.99 -13.74 -0.94
CA PHE A 110 3.65 -13.13 -0.90
C PHE A 110 2.68 -13.87 -1.83
N ASN A 111 2.07 -14.92 -1.32
CA ASN A 111 1.13 -15.78 -2.05
C ASN A 111 -0.24 -15.80 -1.35
N ALA A 112 -1.25 -16.29 -2.05
CA ALA A 112 -2.63 -16.31 -1.58
C ALA A 112 -2.89 -17.30 -0.43
N ASP A 113 -1.93 -18.18 -0.09
CA ASP A 113 -2.10 -19.12 1.03
C ASP A 113 -2.03 -18.40 2.39
N ASP A 114 -1.33 -17.27 2.47
CA ASP A 114 -1.24 -16.44 3.67
C ASP A 114 -2.19 -15.25 3.56
N GLY A 115 -3.43 -15.43 4.03
CA GLY A 115 -4.48 -14.40 4.05
C GLY A 115 -4.21 -13.17 4.93
N LYS A 116 -2.95 -12.93 5.32
CA LYS A 116 -2.50 -11.76 6.09
C LYS A 116 -1.90 -10.66 5.23
N TYR A 117 -1.75 -10.91 3.92
CA TYR A 117 -1.24 -9.95 2.96
C TYR A 117 -2.35 -9.41 2.09
N GLU A 118 -2.33 -8.11 1.88
CA GLU A 118 -3.22 -7.40 0.96
C GLU A 118 -2.41 -6.92 -0.23
N ALA A 119 -2.88 -7.18 -1.43
CA ALA A 119 -2.29 -6.69 -2.67
C ALA A 119 -3.09 -5.49 -3.19
N GLN A 120 -2.40 -4.45 -3.64
CA GLN A 120 -3.04 -3.25 -4.20
C GLN A 120 -2.19 -2.71 -5.34
N VAL A 121 -2.80 -2.47 -6.50
CA VAL A 121 -2.21 -1.71 -7.59
C VAL A 121 -2.49 -0.24 -7.35
N GLU A 122 -1.44 0.51 -7.07
CA GLU A 122 -1.48 1.96 -6.94
C GLU A 122 -1.13 2.58 -8.30
N TRP A 123 -2.06 3.34 -8.87
CA TRP A 123 -1.86 4.05 -10.13
C TRP A 123 -1.83 5.57 -9.90
N GLY A 124 -0.63 6.13 -9.89
CA GLY A 124 -0.41 7.57 -9.83
C GLY A 124 -0.08 8.18 -11.20
N ILE A 125 0.11 9.49 -11.21
CA ILE A 125 0.40 10.26 -12.44
C ILE A 125 1.72 9.86 -13.12
N LEU A 126 2.74 9.47 -12.34
CA LEU A 126 4.08 9.14 -12.88
C LEU A 126 4.35 7.65 -13.01
N ALA A 127 3.66 6.82 -12.22
CA ALA A 127 4.00 5.42 -12.09
C ALA A 127 2.80 4.58 -11.65
N GLN A 128 2.87 3.31 -12.02
CA GLN A 128 2.01 2.26 -11.52
C GLN A 128 2.86 1.30 -10.67
N THR A 129 2.36 0.94 -9.49
CA THR A 129 3.11 0.12 -8.54
C THR A 129 2.20 -0.93 -7.93
N LEU A 130 2.62 -2.18 -7.92
CA LEU A 130 2.01 -3.22 -7.11
C LEU A 130 2.57 -3.09 -5.69
N SER A 131 1.69 -3.00 -4.71
CA SER A 131 2.08 -3.01 -3.32
C SER A 131 1.49 -4.21 -2.59
N ILE A 132 2.31 -4.84 -1.74
CA ILE A 132 1.85 -5.87 -0.80
C ILE A 132 1.99 -5.31 0.61
N SER A 133 0.89 -5.27 1.36
CA SER A 133 0.87 -4.77 2.74
C SER A 133 0.51 -5.83 3.76
N ARG A 134 1.08 -5.68 4.95
CA ARG A 134 0.65 -6.34 6.17
C ARG A 134 0.53 -5.33 7.28
N GLU A 135 -0.67 -5.22 7.84
CA GLU A 135 -0.94 -4.38 8.99
C GLU A 135 -1.00 -5.22 10.27
N LYS A 136 -0.49 -4.65 11.36
CA LYS A 136 -0.67 -5.16 12.71
C LYS A 136 -1.17 -4.03 13.60
N ARG A 137 -2.17 -4.30 14.41
CA ARG A 137 -2.66 -3.38 15.44
C ARG A 137 -2.10 -3.77 16.79
N GLN A 138 -1.59 -2.79 17.53
CA GLN A 138 -1.19 -2.93 18.93
C GLN A 138 -2.04 -1.98 19.76
N ILE A 139 -2.78 -2.52 20.73
CA ILE A 139 -3.50 -1.71 21.72
C ILE A 139 -2.48 -1.20 22.74
N ILE A 140 -2.57 0.08 23.07
CA ILE A 140 -1.81 0.78 24.11
C ILE A 140 -2.81 1.18 25.19
#